data_AF-A0A6P8J823-F1
#
_entry.id   AF-A0A6P8J823-F1
#
_cell.length_a   1.000
_cell.length_b   1.000
_cell.length_c   1.000
_cell.angle_alpha   90.00
_cell.angle_beta   90.00
_cell.angle_gamma   90.00
#
_symmetry.space_group_name_H-M   'P 1'
#
loop_
_entity.id
_entity.type
_entity.pdbx_description
1 polymer ?
#
loop_
_entity_poly.entity_id
_entity_poly.type
_entity_poly.pdbx_seq_one_letter_code
_entity_poly.pdbx_strand_id
1 'polypeptide(L)' 'MASLSRSVVLFGRTSTRFNAVRKSLLRGGSEEGPGMNMPFQTKNKTRLLLVMCTYLGTCFSLPFIAVRFQMAKAGSG' A
#
# COMPACT_ATOMS: atom_id res chain seq x y z
N MET A 1 -35.85 16.74 23.11
CA MET A 1 -35.51 15.33 22.81
C MET A 1 -35.31 15.00 21.32
N ALA A 2 -35.67 15.87 20.36
CA ALA A 2 -35.53 15.58 18.92
C ALA A 2 -34.10 15.54 18.34
N SER A 3 -33.10 16.07 19.05
CA SER A 3 -31.70 16.08 18.59
C SER A 3 -31.03 14.71 18.71
N LEU A 4 -31.30 13.98 19.81
CA LEU A 4 -30.73 12.66 20.08
C LEU A 4 -31.17 11.61 19.04
N SER A 5 -32.44 11.66 18.61
CA SER A 5 -32.98 10.76 17.59
C SER A 5 -32.36 10.99 16.20
N ARG A 6 -32.02 12.23 15.85
CA ARG A 6 -31.31 12.54 14.60
C ARG A 6 -29.89 12.01 14.60
N SER A 7 -29.18 12.13 15.72
CA SER A 7 -27.80 11.65 15.87
C SER A 7 -27.69 10.13 15.75
N VAL A 8 -28.64 9.37 16.31
CA VAL A 8 -28.68 7.90 16.20
C VAL A 8 -28.95 7.45 14.76
N VAL A 9 -29.85 8.12 14.06
CA VAL A 9 -30.13 7.85 12.63
C VAL A 9 -28.93 8.20 11.75
N LEU A 10 -28.27 9.33 12.02
CA LEU A 10 -27.05 9.73 11.30
C LEU A 10 -25.93 8.72 11.52
N PHE A 11 -25.72 8.29 12.77
CA PHE A 11 -24.73 7.29 13.14
C PHE A 11 -24.98 5.95 12.44
N GLY A 12 -26.22 5.44 12.45
CA GLY A 12 -26.58 4.21 11.74
C GLY A 12 -26.38 4.29 10.22
N ARG A 13 -26.66 5.44 9.60
CA ARG A 13 -26.39 5.68 8.17
C ARG A 13 -24.90 5.75 7.86
N THR A 14 -24.08 6.31 8.76
CA THR A 14 -22.62 6.28 8.61
C THR A 14 -22.05 4.87 8.81
N SER A 15 -22.52 4.10 9.79
CA SER A 15 -22.03 2.73 10.03
C SER A 15 -22.36 1.77 8.89
N THR A 16 -23.55 1.91 8.27
CA THR A 16 -23.93 1.11 7.10
C THR A 16 -23.13 1.48 5.85
N ARG A 17 -22.90 2.78 5.59
CA ARG A 17 -22.03 3.23 4.49
C ARG A 17 -20.58 2.80 4.69
N PHE A 18 -20.05 2.91 5.91
CA PHE A 18 -18.70 2.48 6.23
C PHE A 18 -18.52 0.99 5.97
N ASN A 19 -19.47 0.15 6.41
CA ASN A 19 -19.44 -1.29 6.14
C ASN A 19 -19.61 -1.64 4.65
N ALA A 20 -20.42 -0.89 3.89
CA ALA A 20 -20.57 -1.09 2.45
C ALA A 20 -19.27 -0.77 1.69
N VAL A 21 -18.62 0.35 2.00
CA VAL A 21 -17.32 0.74 1.42
C VAL A 21 -16.24 -0.28 1.78
N ARG A 22 -16.18 -0.72 3.05
CA ARG A 22 -15.23 -1.73 3.50
C ARG A 22 -15.43 -3.08 2.81
N LYS A 23 -16.69 -3.52 2.62
CA LYS A 23 -17.00 -4.74 1.85
C LYS A 23 -16.65 -4.61 0.38
N SER A 24 -16.80 -3.43 -0.23
CA SER A 24 -16.35 -3.20 -1.61
C SER A 24 -14.83 -3.29 -1.77
N LEU A 25 -14.07 -2.83 -0.77
CA LEU A 25 -12.62 -2.97 -0.74
C LEU A 25 -12.18 -4.43 -0.55
N LEU A 26 -12.92 -5.20 0.25
CA LEU A 26 -12.62 -6.61 0.53
C LEU A 26 -13.05 -7.56 -0.60
N ARG A 27 -14.11 -7.24 -1.34
CA ARG A 27 -14.68 -8.13 -2.37
C ARG A 27 -14.01 -7.99 -3.74
N GLY A 28 -12.93 -7.20 -3.84
CA GLY A 28 -12.17 -7.07 -5.07
C GLY A 28 -13.07 -6.64 -6.22
N GLY A 29 -13.53 -5.38 -6.21
CA GLY A 29 -13.95 -4.74 -7.45
C GLY A 29 -12.73 -4.59 -8.35
N SER A 30 -12.23 -5.71 -8.88
CA SER A 30 -11.10 -5.75 -9.79
C SER A 30 -11.56 -4.99 -11.03
N GLU A 31 -10.96 -3.84 -11.28
CA GLU A 31 -11.12 -3.23 -12.59
C GLU A 31 -10.54 -4.23 -13.60
N GLU A 32 -11.37 -4.69 -14.53
CA GLU A 32 -10.93 -5.65 -15.54
C GLU A 32 -10.09 -4.89 -16.58
N GLY A 33 -8.87 -5.38 -16.86
CA GLY A 33 -8.03 -4.82 -17.92
C GLY A 33 -6.53 -4.93 -17.68
N PRO A 34 -5.70 -4.74 -18.72
CA PRO A 34 -4.25 -4.84 -18.62
C PRO A 34 -3.68 -3.94 -17.52
N GLY A 35 -2.95 -4.55 -16.59
CA GLY A 35 -2.26 -3.86 -15.50
C GLY A 35 -3.10 -3.46 -14.29
N MET A 36 -4.40 -3.78 -14.29
CA MET A 36 -5.24 -3.66 -13.09
C MET A 36 -5.16 -4.88 -12.17
N ASN A 37 -4.63 -6.00 -12.67
CA ASN A 37 -4.36 -7.22 -11.89
C ASN A 37 -3.00 -7.19 -11.15
N MET A 38 -2.20 -6.14 -11.35
CA MET A 38 -0.89 -6.01 -10.72
C MET A 38 -1.00 -5.30 -9.36
N PRO A 39 -0.21 -5.72 -8.35
CA PRO A 39 -0.22 -5.10 -7.03
C PRO A 39 0.45 -3.71 -6.98
N PHE A 40 0.82 -3.16 -8.15
CA PHE A 40 1.42 -1.85 -8.31
C PHE A 40 0.82 -1.14 -9.53
N GLN A 41 0.81 0.19 -9.49
CA GLN A 41 0.21 1.00 -10.54
C GLN A 41 1.10 1.05 -11.78
N THR A 42 0.53 0.79 -12.95
CA THR A 42 1.24 0.84 -14.24
C THR A 42 0.87 2.04 -15.11
N LYS A 43 -0.25 2.73 -14.82
CA LYS A 43 -0.74 3.87 -15.60
C LYS A 43 0.25 5.04 -15.64
N ASN A 44 0.89 5.37 -14.52
CA ASN A 44 1.90 6.44 -14.44
C ASN A 44 3.30 5.87 -14.63
N LYS A 45 3.91 6.13 -15.80
CA LYS A 45 5.22 5.59 -16.19
C LYS A 45 6.37 6.09 -15.32
N THR A 46 6.38 7.37 -14.92
CA THR A 46 7.47 7.90 -14.08
C THR A 46 7.42 7.33 -12.68
N ARG A 47 6.22 7.21 -12.11
CA ARG A 47 6.01 6.53 -10.83
C ARG A 47 6.39 5.06 -10.91
N LEU A 48 5.97 4.36 -11.98
CA LEU A 48 6.31 2.95 -12.19
C LEU A 48 7.82 2.74 -12.26
N LEU A 49 8.53 3.58 -13.02
CA LEU A 49 9.98 3.54 -13.12
C LEU A 49 10.65 3.69 -11.75
N LEU A 50 10.25 4.69 -10.98
CA LEU A 50 10.79 4.90 -9.63
C LEU A 50 10.55 3.70 -8.72
N VAL A 51 9.34 3.12 -8.74
CA VAL A 51 9.02 1.93 -7.94
C VAL A 51 9.87 0.73 -8.36
N MET A 52 10.04 0.50 -9.65
CA MET A 52 10.87 -0.62 -10.14
C MET A 52 12.35 -0.44 -9.82
N CYS A 53 12.90 0.76 -10.06
CA CYS A 53 14.29 1.07 -9.74
C CYS A 53 14.56 0.98 -8.23
N THR A 54 13.66 1.46 -7.38
CA THR A 54 13.82 1.37 -5.92
C THR A 54 13.70 -0.07 -5.44
N TYR A 55 12.70 -0.82 -5.92
CA TYR A 55 12.52 -2.22 -5.55
C TYR A 55 13.73 -3.08 -5.93
N LEU A 56 14.18 -3.00 -7.18
CA LEU A 56 15.33 -3.77 -7.65
C LEU A 56 16.64 -3.25 -7.05
N GLY A 57 16.84 -1.94 -7.03
CA GLY A 57 18.07 -1.31 -6.55
C GLY A 57 18.32 -1.55 -5.07
N THR A 58 17.29 -1.52 -4.23
CA THR A 58 17.42 -1.81 -2.80
C THR A 58 17.84 -3.26 -2.57
N CYS A 59 17.10 -4.22 -3.11
CA CYS A 59 17.42 -5.65 -2.99
C CYS A 59 18.80 -5.98 -3.57
N PHE A 60 19.17 -5.39 -4.71
CA PHE A 60 20.47 -5.58 -5.33
C PHE A 60 21.61 -4.98 -4.49
N SER A 61 21.39 -3.85 -3.82
CA SER A 61 22.41 -3.19 -3.00
C SER A 61 22.71 -3.90 -1.67
N LEU A 62 21.76 -4.68 -1.15
CA LEU A 62 21.85 -5.30 0.19
C LEU A 62 23.11 -6.19 0.39
N PRO A 63 23.46 -7.12 -0.52
CA PRO A 63 24.66 -7.94 -0.37
C PRO A 63 25.95 -7.11 -0.28
N PHE A 64 26.07 -6.04 -1.07
CA PHE A 64 27.25 -5.17 -1.06
C PHE A 64 27.38 -4.39 0.24
N ILE A 65 26.25 -3.88 0.76
CA ILE A 65 26.21 -3.21 2.06
C ILE A 65 26.61 -4.20 3.17
N ALA A 66 26.12 -5.44 3.13
CA ALA A 66 26.47 -6.48 4.09
C ALA A 66 27.97 -6.83 4.05
N VAL A 67 28.57 -6.96 2.87
CA VAL A 67 30.02 -7.17 2.72
C VAL A 67 30.81 -6.01 3.29
N ARG A 68 30.45 -4.77 2.93
CA ARG A 68 31.10 -3.56 3.47
C ARG A 68 31.00 -3.49 4.99
N PHE A 69 29.86 -3.88 5.55
CA PHE A 69 29.67 -3.97 6.99
C PHE A 69 30.58 -5.02 7.64
N GLN A 70 30.71 -6.20 7.02
CA GLN A 70 31.62 -7.25 7.52
C GLN A 70 33.08 -6.84 7.46
N MET A 71 33.52 -6.20 6.36
CA MET A 71 34.89 -5.69 6.23
C MET A 71 35.21 -4.64 7.29
N ALA A 72 34.28 -3.71 7.54
CA ALA A 72 34.45 -2.70 8.58
C ALA A 72 34.53 -3.30 9.99
N LYS A 73 33.78 -4.38 10.26
CA LYS A 73 33.84 -5.12 11.53
C LYS A 73 35.15 -5.90 11.69
N ALA A 74 35.68 -6.46 10.61
CA ALA A 74 36.90 -7.27 10.65
C ALA A 74 38.18 -6.43 10.81
N GLY A 75 38.20 -5.19 10.30
CA GLY A 75 39.37 -4.31 10.36
C GLY A 75 39.54 -3.52 11.67
N SER A 76 38.66 -3.68 12.65
CA SER A 76 38.69 -2.98 13.95
C SER A 76 39.14 -3.87 15.11
N GLY A 77 39.80 -5.00 14.83
CA GLY A 77 40.37 -5.92 15.82
C GLY A 77 41.87 -6.08 15.66
#